data_AF-A0A0F2PQJ6-F1
#
_entry.id   AF-A0A0F2PQJ6-F1
#
_cell.length_a   1.000
_cell.length_b   1.000
_cell.length_c   1.000
_cell.angle_alpha   90.00
_cell.angle_beta   90.00
_cell.angle_gamma   90.00
#
_symmetry.space_group_name_H-M   'P 1'
#
loop_
_entity.id
_entity.type
_entity.pdbx_description
1 polymer ?
#
loop_
_entity_poly.entity_id
_entity_poly.type
_entity_poly.pdbx_seq_one_letter_code
_entity_poly.pdbx_strand_id
1 'polypeptide(L)'
;MAQGLFRKVALDKLSSPEQLDQLITVTTPKSWFALLAIACILATSVLWGIFGSIPTKVNGQGVIANSFGIYNIVDSSSGQISDIRVVVGDHVKKGEVVARIDQPQLSEQINDLKKELNQLKKLDENGIKEGEDKNIGSELADLYGLTQKIKEAKAALTYAEADYKHAISGQSHDIQMAEISLEQAQISEQGKQSNLDKMTVLYKNGAVSEDDFTNAKRDFDLQHLAVQTARANLNKLAAGDWEDTIINYREKLEQAQLSLQMLEEQFATTKVTKIAETEDKIIKLQNELFSSSEIVAQVDGRVVEVMVNKGDIAQPGARLFSLEREGSTIKQEAVLYVPAEEGKRILPGMEALISPSTVKKEEYGFILGRVTSVSEYPAASQDIMHTLGNEGLVTKLAGQGASLEMHVDITVDDSTVSGFKWTSTGGPPQKINSGTLCDGSVTISKQRPISMVIPTLKRALSIY
;
A
#
# COMPACT_ATOMS: atom_id res chain seq x y z
N MET A 1 127.77 42.24 26.67
CA MET A 1 128.78 41.61 25.79
C MET A 1 128.51 40.11 25.74
N ALA A 2 128.63 39.54 24.54
CA ALA A 2 128.63 38.12 24.16
C ALA A 2 127.30 37.32 24.20
N GLN A 3 126.73 37.17 23.00
CA GLN A 3 125.92 36.03 22.57
C GLN A 3 126.82 34.80 22.27
N GLY A 4 126.26 33.60 22.39
CA GLY A 4 126.77 32.35 21.80
C GLY A 4 125.80 31.20 22.08
N LEU A 5 124.90 30.88 21.15
CA LEU A 5 125.01 29.83 20.13
C LEU A 5 124.53 28.43 20.59
N PHE A 6 123.30 28.11 20.16
CA PHE A 6 122.73 26.80 19.77
C PHE A 6 123.27 25.46 20.33
N ARG A 7 122.28 24.67 20.79
CA ARG A 7 121.99 23.26 20.44
C ARG A 7 122.81 22.14 21.10
N LYS A 8 122.16 21.47 22.06
CA LYS A 8 122.31 20.02 22.35
C LYS A 8 121.01 19.25 22.00
N VAL A 9 120.51 19.44 20.79
CA VAL A 9 119.63 18.47 20.09
C VAL A 9 120.53 17.48 19.34
N ALA A 10 121.46 16.84 20.06
CA ALA A 10 122.48 15.99 19.45
C ALA A 10 123.05 14.92 20.41
N LEU A 11 122.29 14.49 21.43
CA LEU A 11 122.73 13.40 22.29
C LEU A 11 121.57 12.54 22.83
N ASP A 12 120.55 12.27 21.99
CA ASP A 12 119.58 11.20 22.29
C ASP A 12 118.91 10.60 21.03
N LYS A 13 119.59 10.69 19.90
CA LYS A 13 119.27 9.87 18.73
C LYS A 13 120.56 9.32 18.15
N LEU A 14 120.82 8.05 18.44
CA LEU A 14 121.09 6.99 17.46
C LEU A 14 121.92 5.88 18.11
N SER A 15 121.26 4.95 18.81
CA SER A 15 121.55 3.50 18.72
C SER A 15 120.51 2.73 19.52
N SER A 16 119.42 2.32 18.86
CA SER A 16 118.99 0.90 18.86
C SER A 16 117.74 0.74 17.98
N PRO A 17 117.83 -0.08 16.91
CA PRO A 17 116.74 -0.42 16.01
C PRO A 17 115.92 -1.57 16.60
N GLU A 18 114.61 -1.41 16.67
CA GLU A 18 113.56 -2.46 16.56
C GLU A 18 112.24 -1.93 17.14
N GLN A 19 111.30 -1.62 16.25
CA GLN A 19 109.90 -1.35 16.58
C GLN A 19 109.02 -2.44 15.95
N LEU A 20 109.18 -3.71 16.30
CA LEU A 20 108.27 -4.75 15.80
C LEU A 20 107.57 -5.64 16.83
N ASP A 21 107.95 -5.63 18.11
CA ASP A 21 107.27 -6.46 19.12
C ASP A 21 106.78 -5.66 20.34
N GLN A 22 106.00 -4.61 20.10
CA GLN A 22 105.02 -4.19 21.11
C GLN A 22 103.74 -5.00 20.87
N LEU A 23 103.47 -5.95 21.77
CA LEU A 23 102.16 -6.57 21.87
C LEU A 23 101.12 -5.44 21.97
N ILE A 24 100.37 -5.25 20.88
CA ILE A 24 99.22 -4.35 20.86
C ILE A 24 98.32 -4.82 22.00
N THR A 25 98.24 -4.05 23.08
CA THR A 25 97.24 -4.30 24.12
C THR A 25 95.90 -3.85 23.57
N VAL A 26 95.31 -4.71 22.75
CA VAL A 26 93.97 -4.51 22.21
C VAL A 26 93.03 -4.58 23.41
N THR A 27 92.29 -3.50 23.64
CA THR A 27 91.24 -3.29 24.66
C THR A 27 91.65 -3.05 26.14
N THR A 28 91.43 -1.81 26.60
CA THR A 28 91.42 -1.46 28.04
C THR A 28 90.12 -1.96 28.72
N PRO A 29 90.07 -2.20 30.05
CA PRO A 29 88.89 -2.74 30.75
C PRO A 29 87.60 -1.90 30.56
N LYS A 30 87.73 -0.57 30.38
CA LYS A 30 86.60 0.32 30.07
C LYS A 30 86.05 0.11 28.65
N SER A 31 86.89 -0.26 27.69
CA SER A 31 86.48 -0.60 26.32
C SER A 31 85.64 -1.88 26.29
N TRP A 32 85.84 -2.81 27.23
CA TRP A 32 85.03 -4.03 27.33
C TRP A 32 83.59 -3.74 27.77
N PHE A 33 83.39 -2.81 28.70
CA PHE A 33 82.05 -2.34 29.07
C PHE A 33 81.34 -1.59 27.93
N ALA A 34 82.08 -0.77 27.17
CA ALA A 34 81.53 -0.12 25.98
C ALA A 34 81.14 -1.15 24.90
N LEU A 35 81.95 -2.18 24.69
CA LEU A 35 81.69 -3.28 23.77
C LEU A 35 80.47 -4.10 24.22
N LEU A 36 80.34 -4.38 25.52
CA LEU A 36 79.19 -5.06 26.10
C LEU A 36 77.91 -4.22 25.97
N ALA A 37 77.97 -2.91 26.20
CA ALA A 37 76.83 -2.01 26.01
C ALA A 37 76.36 -2.02 24.54
N ILE A 38 77.29 -1.94 23.59
CA ILE A 38 76.99 -2.06 22.15
C ILE A 38 76.40 -3.43 21.83
N ALA A 39 76.99 -4.51 22.36
CA ALA A 39 76.49 -5.88 22.17
C ALA A 39 75.07 -6.05 22.74
N CYS A 40 74.76 -5.46 23.90
CA CYS A 40 73.42 -5.43 24.47
C CYS A 40 72.45 -4.65 23.58
N ILE A 41 72.80 -3.45 23.10
CA ILE A 41 71.93 -2.66 22.21
C ILE A 41 71.65 -3.42 20.91
N LEU A 42 72.67 -4.06 20.33
CA LEU A 42 72.52 -4.91 19.15
C LEU A 42 71.63 -6.13 19.44
N ALA A 43 71.84 -6.81 20.56
CA ALA A 43 71.01 -7.94 20.98
C ALA A 43 69.56 -7.52 21.19
N THR A 44 69.30 -6.38 21.86
CA THR A 44 67.95 -5.83 22.04
C THR A 44 67.32 -5.44 20.71
N SER A 45 68.08 -4.86 19.78
CA SER A 45 67.59 -4.49 18.44
C SER A 45 67.26 -5.73 17.60
N VAL A 46 68.08 -6.78 17.67
CA VAL A 46 67.83 -8.06 17.00
C VAL A 46 66.62 -8.78 17.62
N LEU A 47 66.55 -8.83 18.95
CA LEU A 47 65.42 -9.39 19.68
C LEU A 47 64.13 -8.63 19.33
N TRP A 48 64.17 -7.29 19.31
CA TRP A 48 63.02 -6.47 18.88
C TRP A 48 62.71 -6.67 17.39
N GLY A 49 63.70 -6.89 16.53
CA GLY A 49 63.47 -7.22 15.12
C GLY A 49 62.76 -8.56 14.91
N ILE A 50 63.04 -9.54 15.77
CA ILE A 50 62.47 -10.90 15.71
C ILE A 50 61.10 -10.98 16.41
N PHE A 51 60.97 -10.38 17.58
CA PHE A 51 59.78 -10.47 18.43
C PHE A 51 58.85 -9.26 18.31
N GLY A 52 59.37 -8.11 17.87
CA GLY A 52 58.57 -6.93 17.61
C GLY A 52 57.60 -7.13 16.46
N SER A 53 56.51 -6.39 16.50
CA SER A 53 55.52 -6.38 15.43
C SER A 53 55.16 -4.94 15.08
N ILE A 54 55.18 -4.62 13.79
CA ILE A 54 54.75 -3.33 13.26
C ILE A 54 53.41 -3.58 12.56
N PRO A 55 52.30 -3.02 13.07
CA PRO A 55 51.01 -3.12 12.40
C PRO A 55 51.00 -2.24 11.16
N THR A 56 50.62 -2.83 10.04
CA THR A 56 50.25 -2.10 8.82
C THR A 56 48.78 -1.71 8.93
N LYS A 57 48.50 -0.41 8.82
CA LYS A 57 47.16 0.14 8.97
C LYS A 57 46.71 0.77 7.67
N VAL A 58 45.46 0.52 7.29
CA VAL A 58 44.77 1.23 6.21
C VAL A 58 43.91 2.30 6.87
N ASN A 59 44.04 3.55 6.43
CA ASN A 59 43.25 4.66 6.96
C ASN A 59 42.04 4.91 6.07
N GLY A 60 40.91 5.25 6.70
CA GLY A 60 39.68 5.66 6.03
C GLY A 60 39.02 6.79 6.79
N GLN A 61 38.25 7.61 6.08
CA GLN A 61 37.43 8.66 6.67
C GLN A 61 35.97 8.24 6.59
N GLY A 62 35.17 8.61 7.57
CA GLY A 62 33.78 8.25 7.55
C GLY A 62 32.97 8.88 8.65
N VAL A 63 31.89 8.20 9.00
CA VAL A 63 30.90 8.69 9.94
C VAL A 63 30.44 7.56 10.85
N ILE A 64 30.16 7.89 12.11
CA ILE A 64 29.43 7.01 13.01
C ILE A 64 27.95 7.16 12.67
N ALA A 65 27.32 6.06 12.27
CA ALA A 65 25.92 6.05 11.86
C ALA A 65 25.16 4.91 12.56
N ASN A 66 23.85 5.08 12.65
CA ASN A 66 22.97 3.98 13.01
C ASN A 66 22.87 3.00 11.84
N SER A 67 22.87 1.70 12.15
CA SER A 67 22.63 0.65 11.17
C SER A 67 21.35 0.96 10.39
N PHE A 68 21.38 0.80 9.06
CA PHE A 68 20.30 1.09 8.09
C PHE A 68 20.10 2.55 7.65
N GLY A 69 20.90 3.52 8.13
CA GLY A 69 20.89 4.90 7.64
C GLY A 69 19.58 5.66 7.89
N ILE A 70 19.35 6.73 7.11
CA ILE A 70 18.13 7.54 7.17
C ILE A 70 16.99 6.90 6.37
N TYR A 71 15.79 6.91 6.95
CA TYR A 71 14.57 6.40 6.36
C TYR A 71 13.67 7.56 5.92
N ASN A 72 13.40 7.65 4.62
CA ASN A 72 12.53 8.71 4.10
C ASN A 72 11.08 8.24 4.04
N ILE A 73 10.18 8.99 4.68
CA ILE A 73 8.74 8.82 4.51
C ILE A 73 8.36 9.49 3.19
N VAL A 74 7.81 8.70 2.27
CA VAL A 74 7.31 9.15 0.98
C VAL A 74 5.79 9.14 0.95
N ASP A 75 5.21 10.08 0.20
CA ASP A 75 3.79 10.04 -0.12
C ASP A 75 3.51 8.98 -1.18
N SER A 76 2.42 8.22 -1.04
CA SER A 76 1.92 7.31 -2.07
C SER A 76 0.81 7.95 -2.92
N SER A 77 0.22 9.04 -2.43
CA SER A 77 -0.92 9.73 -3.04
C SER A 77 -0.55 11.15 -3.46
N SER A 78 -1.46 11.86 -4.11
CA SER A 78 -1.30 13.28 -4.43
C SER A 78 -2.30 14.09 -3.63
N GLY A 79 -1.86 15.17 -2.99
CA GLY A 79 -2.78 16.05 -2.27
C GLY A 79 -2.10 17.23 -1.62
N GLN A 80 -2.85 17.99 -0.84
CA GLN A 80 -2.33 19.16 -0.14
C GLN A 80 -2.06 18.84 1.33
N ILE A 81 -0.89 19.20 1.84
CA ILE A 81 -0.57 19.02 3.27
C ILE A 81 -1.49 19.89 4.10
N SER A 82 -2.39 19.27 4.87
CA SER A 82 -3.37 19.97 5.72
C SER A 82 -2.82 20.27 7.11
N ASP A 83 -2.04 19.34 7.66
CA ASP A 83 -1.48 19.42 9.01
C ASP A 83 -0.17 18.63 9.13
N ILE A 84 0.75 19.13 9.95
CA ILE A 84 2.02 18.47 10.26
C ILE A 84 2.09 18.35 11.78
N ARG A 85 2.23 17.12 12.28
CA ARG A 85 2.12 16.79 13.71
C ARG A 85 3.44 16.64 14.43
N VAL A 86 4.54 16.62 13.69
CA VAL A 86 5.88 16.38 14.21
C VAL A 86 6.82 17.50 13.83
N VAL A 87 7.79 17.77 14.69
CA VAL A 87 8.90 18.70 14.41
C VAL A 87 10.23 17.96 14.43
N VAL A 88 11.26 18.61 13.88
CA VAL A 88 12.62 18.08 13.89
C VAL A 88 13.06 17.80 15.33
N GLY A 89 13.53 16.57 15.57
CA GLY A 89 13.99 16.09 16.86
C GLY A 89 12.97 15.25 17.65
N ASP A 90 11.70 15.20 17.23
CA ASP A 90 10.67 14.37 17.86
C ASP A 90 10.92 12.88 17.63
N HIS A 91 10.50 12.06 18.59
CA HIS A 91 10.57 10.59 18.49
C HIS A 91 9.20 10.08 18.07
N VAL A 92 9.15 9.30 17.00
CA VAL A 92 7.93 8.73 16.44
C VAL A 92 7.97 7.21 16.49
N LYS A 93 6.80 6.61 16.75
CA LYS A 93 6.63 5.15 16.69
C LYS A 93 6.04 4.72 15.36
N LYS A 94 6.30 3.48 14.96
CA LYS A 94 5.68 2.86 13.80
C LYS A 94 4.15 2.93 13.92
N GLY A 95 3.50 3.48 12.91
CA GLY A 95 2.06 3.71 12.83
C GLY A 95 1.61 5.07 13.40
N GLU A 96 2.51 5.87 13.97
CA GLU A 96 2.18 7.21 14.44
C GLU A 96 1.98 8.17 13.26
N VAL A 97 0.92 8.98 13.33
CA VAL A 97 0.56 9.94 12.27
C VAL A 97 1.48 11.15 12.34
N VAL A 98 2.32 11.32 11.32
CA VAL A 98 3.29 12.43 11.23
C VAL A 98 2.72 13.65 10.49
N ALA A 99 1.83 13.42 9.53
CA ALA A 99 1.18 14.47 8.77
C ALA A 99 -0.15 14.00 8.20
N ARG A 100 -0.97 14.97 7.78
CA ARG A 100 -2.24 14.75 7.11
C ARG A 100 -2.30 15.45 5.77
N ILE A 101 -2.94 14.79 4.82
CA ILE A 101 -3.15 15.28 3.46
C ILE A 101 -4.65 15.43 3.22
N ASP A 102 -5.03 16.57 2.67
CA ASP A 102 -6.36 16.78 2.12
C ASP A 102 -6.38 16.45 0.62
N GLN A 103 -7.40 15.71 0.22
CA GLN A 103 -7.62 15.24 -1.15
C GLN A 103 -9.02 15.66 -1.60
N PRO A 104 -9.17 16.91 -2.09
CA PRO A 104 -10.48 17.45 -2.43
C PRO A 104 -11.14 16.68 -3.56
N GLN A 105 -10.37 16.15 -4.53
CA GLN A 105 -10.91 15.38 -5.66
C GLN A 105 -11.57 14.07 -5.22
N LEU A 106 -10.94 13.30 -4.33
CA LEU A 106 -11.52 12.06 -3.78
C LEU A 106 -12.76 12.37 -2.95
N SER A 107 -12.72 13.43 -2.15
CA SER A 107 -13.86 13.88 -1.33
C SER A 107 -15.05 14.30 -2.20
N GLU A 108 -14.80 15.00 -3.31
CA GLU A 108 -15.82 15.39 -4.29
C GLU A 108 -16.45 14.16 -4.96
N GLN A 109 -15.64 13.21 -5.43
CA GLN A 109 -16.12 11.96 -6.02
C GLN A 109 -16.99 11.14 -5.05
N ILE A 110 -16.60 11.03 -3.78
CA ILE A 110 -17.40 10.35 -2.75
C ILE A 110 -18.74 11.07 -2.55
N ASN A 111 -18.74 12.40 -2.55
CA ASN A 111 -19.96 13.18 -2.38
C ASN A 111 -20.90 13.04 -3.57
N ASP A 112 -20.38 12.97 -4.79
CA ASP A 112 -21.20 12.76 -5.99
C ASP A 112 -21.80 11.37 -6.03
N LEU A 113 -21.03 10.33 -5.71
CA LEU A 113 -21.57 8.96 -5.56
C LEU A 113 -22.61 8.87 -4.45
N LYS A 114 -22.47 9.62 -3.35
CA LYS A 114 -23.49 9.68 -2.29
C LYS A 114 -24.78 10.34 -2.76
N LYS A 115 -24.70 11.39 -3.59
CA LYS A 115 -25.88 12.02 -4.21
C LYS A 115 -26.58 11.01 -5.13
N GLU A 116 -25.82 10.31 -5.96
CA GLU A 116 -26.32 9.27 -6.84
C GLU A 116 -26.98 8.11 -6.07
N LEU A 117 -26.34 7.62 -5.00
CA LEU A 117 -26.91 6.61 -4.11
C LEU A 117 -28.26 7.05 -3.52
N ASN A 118 -28.38 8.32 -3.15
CA ASN A 118 -29.63 8.86 -2.62
C ASN A 118 -30.71 8.91 -3.70
N GLN A 119 -30.35 9.27 -4.94
CA GLN A 119 -31.26 9.21 -6.09
C GLN A 119 -31.71 7.76 -6.37
N LEU A 120 -30.79 6.79 -6.37
CA LEU A 120 -31.10 5.37 -6.52
C LEU A 120 -32.04 4.88 -5.41
N LYS A 121 -31.83 5.28 -4.16
CA LYS A 121 -32.70 4.89 -3.03
C LYS A 121 -34.10 5.46 -3.17
N LYS A 122 -34.23 6.72 -3.60
CA LYS A 122 -35.50 7.41 -3.81
C LYS A 122 -36.26 6.97 -5.07
N LEU A 123 -35.57 6.40 -6.06
CA LEU A 123 -36.18 5.96 -7.31
C LEU A 123 -37.20 4.85 -7.04
N ASP A 124 -38.43 5.05 -7.46
CA ASP A 124 -39.52 4.07 -7.35
C ASP A 124 -39.99 3.63 -8.74
N GLU A 125 -40.82 2.58 -8.81
CA GLU A 125 -41.45 2.08 -10.03
C GLU A 125 -42.35 3.13 -10.72
N ASN A 126 -42.77 4.15 -9.96
CA ASN A 126 -43.53 5.29 -10.46
C ASN A 126 -42.63 6.38 -11.08
N GLY A 127 -41.30 6.20 -11.05
CA GLY A 127 -40.29 7.14 -11.50
C GLY A 127 -39.90 8.20 -10.46
N ILE A 128 -38.91 9.03 -10.81
CA ILE A 128 -38.61 10.24 -10.03
C ILE A 128 -39.70 11.26 -10.34
N LYS A 129 -40.29 11.87 -9.29
CA LYS A 129 -41.26 12.97 -9.45
C LYS A 129 -40.66 14.03 -10.36
N GLU A 130 -41.40 14.43 -11.41
CA GLU A 130 -41.01 15.49 -12.35
C GLU A 130 -40.56 16.74 -11.56
N GLY A 131 -39.25 16.98 -11.50
CA GLY A 131 -38.68 18.09 -10.72
C GLY A 131 -37.22 17.92 -10.29
N GLU A 132 -36.70 16.69 -10.18
CA GLU A 132 -35.27 16.45 -9.89
C GLU A 132 -34.47 16.20 -11.18
N ASP A 133 -33.26 16.76 -11.24
CA ASP A 133 -32.35 16.92 -12.39
C ASP A 133 -32.46 15.88 -13.54
N LYS A 134 -32.67 16.38 -14.77
CA LYS A 134 -32.63 15.61 -16.02
C LYS A 134 -31.23 15.14 -16.43
N ASN A 135 -30.20 15.44 -15.64
CA ASN A 135 -28.86 14.89 -15.85
C ASN A 135 -28.83 13.45 -15.30
N ILE A 136 -29.50 12.56 -16.03
CA ILE A 136 -29.55 11.15 -15.75
C ILE A 136 -28.18 10.58 -16.15
N GLY A 137 -27.36 10.28 -15.14
CA GLY A 137 -26.10 9.57 -15.36
C GLY A 137 -26.35 8.23 -16.06
N SER A 138 -25.34 7.72 -16.79
CA SER A 138 -25.44 6.46 -17.53
C SER A 138 -25.89 5.29 -16.64
N GLU A 139 -25.59 5.35 -15.35
CA GLU A 139 -25.90 4.33 -14.35
C GLU A 139 -27.38 4.25 -13.96
N LEU A 140 -28.15 5.31 -14.18
CA LEU A 140 -29.60 5.35 -13.94
C LEU A 140 -30.42 5.05 -15.20
N ALA A 141 -29.82 5.14 -16.39
CA ALA A 141 -30.52 5.02 -17.67
C ALA A 141 -31.28 3.68 -17.82
N ASP A 142 -30.68 2.59 -17.37
CA ASP A 142 -31.30 1.26 -17.41
C ASP A 142 -32.55 1.18 -16.53
N LEU A 143 -32.49 1.74 -15.32
CA LEU A 143 -33.62 1.78 -14.40
C LEU A 143 -34.74 2.66 -14.94
N TYR A 144 -34.42 3.81 -15.54
CA TYR A 144 -35.41 4.65 -16.21
C TYR A 144 -36.09 3.94 -17.39
N GLY A 145 -35.33 3.20 -18.19
CA GLY A 145 -35.87 2.37 -19.26
C GLY A 145 -36.84 1.31 -18.73
N LEU A 146 -36.53 0.69 -17.60
CA LEU A 146 -37.42 -0.26 -16.93
C LEU A 146 -38.66 0.43 -16.36
N THR A 147 -38.53 1.59 -15.70
CA THR A 147 -39.68 2.38 -15.22
C THR A 147 -40.65 2.71 -16.34
N GLN A 148 -40.15 3.09 -17.52
CA GLN A 148 -40.99 3.38 -18.68
C GLN A 148 -41.73 2.13 -19.17
N LYS A 149 -41.04 0.99 -19.26
CA LYS A 149 -41.68 -0.30 -19.61
C LYS A 149 -42.72 -0.74 -18.57
N ILE A 150 -42.44 -0.55 -17.27
CA ILE A 150 -43.39 -0.82 -16.18
C ILE A 150 -44.63 0.06 -16.34
N LYS A 151 -44.47 1.35 -16.65
CA LYS A 151 -45.58 2.27 -16.90
C LYS A 151 -46.44 1.82 -18.09
N GLU A 152 -45.81 1.39 -19.17
CA GLU A 152 -46.49 0.84 -20.35
C GLU A 152 -47.23 -0.47 -20.03
N ALA A 153 -46.59 -1.38 -19.28
CA ALA A 153 -47.18 -2.64 -18.84
C ALA A 153 -48.35 -2.43 -17.85
N LYS A 154 -48.25 -1.47 -16.92
CA LYS A 154 -49.35 -1.07 -16.02
C LYS A 154 -50.54 -0.53 -16.80
N ALA A 155 -50.31 0.28 -17.83
CA ALA A 155 -51.37 0.75 -18.71
C ALA A 155 -52.00 -0.42 -19.48
N ALA A 156 -51.20 -1.33 -20.05
CA ALA A 156 -51.69 -2.51 -20.75
C ALA A 156 -52.52 -3.44 -19.85
N LEU A 157 -52.09 -3.65 -18.60
CA LEU A 157 -52.84 -4.38 -17.59
C LEU A 157 -54.20 -3.71 -17.32
N THR A 158 -54.21 -2.39 -17.14
CA THR A 158 -55.45 -1.62 -16.92
C THR A 158 -56.43 -1.79 -18.08
N TYR A 159 -55.94 -1.80 -19.33
CA TYR A 159 -56.78 -2.08 -20.49
C TYR A 159 -57.29 -3.52 -20.52
N ALA A 160 -56.44 -4.52 -20.24
CA ALA A 160 -56.84 -5.92 -20.20
C ALA A 160 -57.90 -6.19 -19.10
N GLU A 161 -57.78 -5.53 -17.94
CA GLU A 161 -58.78 -5.58 -16.88
C GLU A 161 -60.12 -4.98 -17.31
N ALA A 162 -60.09 -3.84 -18.01
CA ALA A 162 -61.28 -3.19 -18.54
C ALA A 162 -61.98 -4.07 -19.59
N ASP A 163 -61.23 -4.67 -20.51
CA ASP A 163 -61.74 -5.59 -21.53
C ASP A 163 -62.35 -6.86 -20.91
N TYR A 164 -61.66 -7.47 -19.95
CA TYR A 164 -62.16 -8.65 -19.21
C TYR A 164 -63.47 -8.32 -18.46
N LYS A 165 -63.51 -7.18 -17.77
CA LYS A 165 -64.72 -6.71 -17.07
C LYS A 165 -65.87 -6.42 -18.03
N HIS A 166 -65.57 -5.80 -19.18
CA HIS A 166 -66.57 -5.50 -20.20
C HIS A 166 -67.18 -6.78 -20.76
N ALA A 167 -66.35 -7.78 -21.10
CA ALA A 167 -66.78 -9.07 -21.62
C ALA A 167 -67.73 -9.81 -20.65
N ILE A 168 -67.42 -9.81 -19.35
CA ILE A 168 -68.30 -10.40 -18.33
C ILE A 168 -69.63 -9.64 -18.23
N SER A 169 -69.58 -8.31 -18.19
CA SER A 169 -70.77 -7.47 -17.97
C SER A 169 -71.75 -7.46 -19.14
N GLY A 170 -71.26 -7.42 -20.38
CA GLY A 170 -72.10 -7.42 -21.58
C GLY A 170 -72.87 -8.74 -21.72
N GLN A 171 -72.18 -9.87 -21.55
CA GLN A 171 -72.80 -11.18 -21.68
C GLN A 171 -73.80 -11.47 -20.55
N SER A 172 -73.50 -11.03 -19.32
CA SER A 172 -74.44 -11.16 -18.20
C SER A 172 -75.75 -10.42 -18.47
N HIS A 173 -75.70 -9.28 -19.16
CA HIS A 173 -76.89 -8.52 -19.54
C HIS A 173 -77.69 -9.25 -20.63
N ASP A 174 -77.03 -9.82 -21.64
CA ASP A 174 -77.68 -10.56 -22.73
C ASP A 174 -78.38 -11.84 -22.24
N ILE A 175 -77.75 -12.57 -21.31
CA ILE A 175 -78.36 -13.75 -20.66
C ILE A 175 -79.58 -13.35 -19.85
N GLN A 176 -79.49 -12.27 -19.07
CA GLN A 176 -80.62 -11.76 -18.27
C GLN A 176 -81.81 -11.36 -19.16
N MET A 177 -81.55 -10.73 -20.31
CA MET A 177 -82.60 -10.37 -21.27
C MET A 177 -83.25 -11.62 -21.91
N ALA A 178 -82.46 -12.65 -22.21
CA ALA A 178 -82.97 -13.91 -22.73
C ALA A 178 -83.81 -14.67 -21.69
N GLU A 179 -83.42 -14.63 -20.41
CA GLU A 179 -84.18 -15.18 -19.28
C GLU A 179 -85.55 -14.50 -19.14
N ILE A 180 -85.56 -13.16 -19.14
CA ILE A 180 -86.80 -12.37 -19.09
C ILE A 180 -87.71 -12.70 -20.29
N SER A 181 -87.14 -12.84 -21.49
CA SER A 181 -87.89 -13.20 -22.70
C SER A 181 -88.51 -14.61 -22.60
N LEU A 182 -87.77 -15.57 -22.05
CA LEU A 182 -88.28 -16.92 -21.79
C LEU A 182 -89.41 -16.90 -20.76
N GLU A 183 -89.24 -16.16 -19.66
CA GLU A 183 -90.26 -16.01 -18.62
C GLU A 183 -91.56 -15.41 -19.20
N GLN A 184 -91.45 -14.35 -20.00
CA GLN A 184 -92.60 -13.75 -20.69
C GLN A 184 -93.31 -14.76 -21.62
N ALA A 185 -92.55 -15.55 -22.37
CA ALA A 185 -93.11 -16.56 -23.26
C ALA A 185 -93.86 -17.65 -22.49
N GLN A 186 -93.32 -18.10 -21.35
CA GLN A 186 -93.92 -19.09 -20.46
C GLN A 186 -95.20 -18.59 -19.80
N ILE A 187 -95.22 -17.34 -19.33
CA ILE A 187 -96.42 -16.71 -18.77
C ILE A 187 -97.53 -16.64 -19.83
N SER A 188 -97.19 -16.24 -21.06
CA SER A 188 -98.15 -16.20 -22.17
C SER A 188 -98.66 -17.59 -22.55
N GLU A 189 -97.78 -18.59 -22.58
CA GLU A 189 -98.15 -20.01 -22.79
C GLU A 189 -99.13 -20.49 -21.73
N GLN A 190 -98.86 -20.21 -20.45
CA GLN A 190 -99.77 -20.56 -19.34
C GLN A 190 -101.16 -19.95 -19.53
N GLY A 191 -101.23 -18.70 -20.00
CA GLY A 191 -102.49 -18.05 -20.36
C GLY A 191 -103.23 -18.78 -21.49
N LYS A 192 -102.51 -19.16 -22.55
CA LYS A 192 -103.07 -19.92 -23.69
C LYS A 192 -103.47 -21.35 -23.31
N GLN A 193 -102.71 -22.01 -22.44
CA GLN A 193 -103.04 -23.32 -21.87
C GLN A 193 -104.34 -23.25 -21.07
N SER A 194 -104.47 -22.26 -20.18
CA SER A 194 -105.70 -22.06 -19.39
C SER A 194 -106.91 -21.83 -20.29
N ASN A 195 -106.75 -21.10 -21.40
CA ASN A 195 -107.80 -20.91 -22.39
C ASN A 195 -108.15 -22.21 -23.13
N LEU A 196 -107.14 -22.99 -23.54
CA LEU A 196 -107.32 -24.29 -24.18
C LEU A 196 -108.04 -25.27 -23.26
N ASP A 197 -107.69 -25.32 -21.97
CA ASP A 197 -108.33 -26.18 -20.97
C ASP A 197 -109.82 -25.84 -20.82
N LYS A 198 -110.14 -24.54 -20.71
CA LYS A 198 -111.54 -24.07 -20.67
C LYS A 198 -112.29 -24.46 -21.94
N MET A 199 -111.70 -24.24 -23.10
CA MET A 199 -112.32 -24.55 -24.39
C MET A 199 -112.51 -26.06 -24.58
N THR A 200 -111.60 -26.88 -24.06
CA THR A 200 -111.70 -28.35 -24.06
C THR A 200 -112.93 -28.82 -23.29
N VAL A 201 -113.19 -28.24 -22.10
CA VAL A 201 -114.37 -28.57 -21.29
C VAL A 201 -115.65 -28.14 -22.00
N LEU A 202 -115.67 -26.93 -22.56
CA LEU A 202 -116.83 -26.40 -23.28
C LEU A 202 -117.15 -27.20 -24.56
N TYR A 203 -116.14 -27.63 -25.30
CA TYR A 203 -116.29 -28.44 -26.51
C TYR A 203 -116.87 -29.83 -26.19
N LYS A 204 -116.34 -30.50 -25.14
CA LYS A 204 -116.89 -31.79 -24.66
C LYS A 204 -118.35 -31.70 -24.24
N ASN A 205 -118.79 -30.53 -23.77
CA ASN A 205 -120.16 -30.25 -23.37
C ASN A 205 -121.04 -29.70 -24.52
N GLY A 206 -120.51 -29.57 -25.75
CA GLY A 206 -121.23 -29.08 -26.94
C GLY A 206 -121.51 -27.58 -26.97
N ALA A 207 -120.84 -26.78 -26.14
CA ALA A 207 -121.11 -25.35 -25.96
C ALA A 207 -120.31 -24.43 -26.90
N VAL A 208 -119.36 -24.96 -27.68
CA VAL A 208 -118.48 -24.22 -28.61
C VAL A 208 -118.24 -25.03 -29.89
N SER A 209 -117.84 -24.37 -30.98
CA SER A 209 -117.60 -25.02 -32.28
C SER A 209 -116.24 -25.76 -32.34
N GLU A 210 -116.09 -26.70 -33.28
CA GLU A 210 -114.81 -27.38 -33.55
C GLU A 210 -113.75 -26.38 -34.03
N ASP A 211 -114.14 -25.37 -34.80
CA ASP A 211 -113.26 -24.28 -35.25
C ASP A 211 -112.72 -23.46 -34.07
N ASP A 212 -113.55 -23.15 -33.06
CA ASP A 212 -113.11 -22.39 -31.87
C ASP A 212 -112.09 -23.18 -31.05
N PHE A 213 -112.32 -24.49 -30.89
CA PHE A 213 -111.41 -25.38 -30.18
C PHE A 213 -110.08 -25.55 -30.93
N THR A 214 -110.13 -25.79 -32.24
CA THR A 214 -108.92 -25.95 -33.07
C THR A 214 -108.12 -24.65 -33.16
N ASN A 215 -108.78 -23.48 -33.20
CA ASN A 215 -108.12 -22.19 -33.10
C ASN A 215 -107.41 -22.00 -31.75
N ALA A 216 -108.08 -22.32 -30.63
CA ALA A 216 -107.46 -22.26 -29.31
C ALA A 216 -106.26 -23.22 -29.16
N LYS A 217 -106.35 -24.40 -29.77
CA LYS A 217 -105.25 -25.38 -29.81
C LYS A 217 -104.07 -24.86 -30.63
N ARG A 218 -104.32 -24.35 -31.84
CA ARG A 218 -103.30 -23.74 -32.69
C ARG A 218 -102.60 -22.57 -31.99
N ASP A 219 -103.37 -21.72 -31.31
CA ASP A 219 -102.83 -20.59 -30.53
C ASP A 219 -101.89 -21.05 -29.41
N PHE A 220 -102.25 -22.13 -28.70
CA PHE A 220 -101.38 -22.74 -27.71
C PHE A 220 -100.13 -23.34 -28.34
N ASP A 221 -100.27 -24.13 -29.41
CA ASP A 221 -99.15 -24.77 -30.10
C ASP A 221 -98.14 -23.74 -30.64
N LEU A 222 -98.63 -22.61 -31.18
CA LEU A 222 -97.79 -21.48 -31.60
C LEU A 222 -97.03 -20.85 -30.44
N GLN A 223 -97.69 -20.68 -29.28
CA GLN A 223 -97.05 -20.10 -28.11
C GLN A 223 -96.07 -21.07 -27.44
N HIS A 224 -96.37 -22.37 -27.42
CA HIS A 224 -95.47 -23.43 -26.98
C HIS A 224 -94.19 -23.43 -27.83
N LEU A 225 -94.33 -23.29 -29.15
CA LEU A 225 -93.18 -23.13 -30.05
C LEU A 225 -92.38 -21.87 -29.71
N ALA A 226 -93.02 -20.76 -29.38
CA ALA A 226 -92.35 -19.53 -28.95
C ALA A 226 -91.50 -19.75 -27.68
N VAL A 227 -92.01 -20.47 -26.68
CA VAL A 227 -91.25 -20.86 -25.47
C VAL A 227 -90.04 -21.73 -25.84
N GLN A 228 -90.23 -22.71 -26.72
CA GLN A 228 -89.12 -23.55 -27.19
C GLN A 228 -88.04 -22.71 -27.88
N THR A 229 -88.41 -21.72 -28.71
CA THR A 229 -87.44 -20.84 -29.36
C THR A 229 -86.71 -19.93 -28.38
N ALA A 230 -87.41 -19.34 -27.40
CA ALA A 230 -86.80 -18.52 -26.36
C ALA A 230 -85.81 -19.33 -25.52
N ARG A 231 -86.18 -20.57 -25.17
CA ARG A 231 -85.31 -21.50 -24.42
C ARG A 231 -84.10 -21.95 -25.24
N ALA A 232 -84.29 -22.23 -26.53
CA ALA A 232 -83.18 -22.55 -27.43
C ALA A 232 -82.21 -21.36 -27.57
N ASN A 233 -82.71 -20.12 -27.60
CA ASN A 233 -81.88 -18.93 -27.64
C ASN A 233 -81.06 -18.73 -26.35
N LEU A 234 -81.68 -18.92 -25.18
CA LEU A 234 -80.99 -18.89 -23.89
C LEU A 234 -79.91 -19.97 -23.80
N ASN A 235 -80.24 -21.21 -24.18
CA ASN A 235 -79.28 -22.30 -24.18
C ASN A 235 -78.10 -22.01 -25.13
N LYS A 236 -78.36 -21.42 -26.30
CA LYS A 236 -77.31 -21.01 -27.24
C LYS A 236 -76.37 -19.97 -26.63
N LEU A 237 -76.89 -18.99 -25.90
CA LEU A 237 -76.10 -17.99 -25.19
C LEU A 237 -75.28 -18.60 -24.04
N ALA A 238 -75.75 -19.71 -23.44
CA ALA A 238 -75.14 -20.35 -22.28
C ALA A 238 -74.16 -21.51 -22.61
N ALA A 239 -74.25 -22.16 -23.77
CA ALA A 239 -73.69 -23.51 -23.97
C ALA A 239 -72.34 -23.65 -24.70
N GLY A 240 -71.62 -22.60 -25.13
CA GLY A 240 -70.38 -22.87 -25.88
C GLY A 240 -69.38 -21.74 -26.04
N ASP A 241 -69.76 -20.61 -26.65
CA ASP A 241 -68.75 -19.64 -27.12
C ASP A 241 -68.24 -18.69 -26.02
N TRP A 242 -68.99 -18.56 -24.92
CA TRP A 242 -68.69 -17.58 -23.87
C TRP A 242 -67.51 -18.03 -22.99
N GLU A 243 -67.41 -19.33 -22.70
CA GLU A 243 -66.39 -19.86 -21.80
C GLU A 243 -65.01 -19.73 -22.44
N ASP A 244 -64.89 -20.08 -23.72
CA ASP A 244 -63.67 -19.88 -24.52
C ASP A 244 -63.31 -18.38 -24.65
N THR A 245 -64.30 -17.49 -24.80
CA THR A 245 -64.06 -16.04 -24.88
C THR A 245 -63.51 -15.50 -23.56
N ILE A 246 -64.08 -15.89 -22.42
CA ILE A 246 -63.62 -15.46 -21.10
C ILE A 246 -62.26 -16.07 -20.77
N ILE A 247 -62.00 -17.32 -21.15
CA ILE A 247 -60.68 -17.95 -21.04
C ILE A 247 -59.65 -17.12 -21.81
N ASN A 248 -59.93 -16.73 -23.06
CA ASN A 248 -59.01 -15.90 -23.85
C ASN A 248 -58.72 -14.53 -23.20
N TYR A 249 -59.73 -13.82 -22.69
CA TYR A 249 -59.51 -12.54 -22.00
C TYR A 249 -58.78 -12.71 -20.67
N ARG A 250 -59.06 -13.80 -19.95
CA ARG A 250 -58.37 -14.14 -18.70
C ARG A 250 -56.89 -14.47 -18.97
N GLU A 251 -56.60 -15.24 -20.00
CA GLU A 251 -55.22 -15.55 -20.40
C GLU A 251 -54.46 -14.28 -20.80
N LYS A 252 -55.09 -13.36 -21.55
CA LYS A 252 -54.50 -12.05 -21.85
C LYS A 252 -54.23 -11.22 -20.60
N LEU A 253 -55.17 -11.21 -19.65
CA LEU A 253 -55.01 -10.54 -18.36
C LEU A 253 -53.84 -11.15 -17.57
N GLU A 254 -53.78 -12.48 -17.47
CA GLU A 254 -52.72 -13.19 -16.77
C GLU A 254 -51.35 -12.96 -17.43
N GLN A 255 -51.28 -12.97 -18.76
CA GLN A 255 -50.08 -12.60 -19.51
C GLN A 255 -49.64 -11.15 -19.22
N ALA A 256 -50.57 -10.20 -19.17
CA ALA A 256 -50.26 -8.82 -18.83
C ALA A 256 -49.75 -8.70 -17.38
N GLN A 257 -50.39 -9.39 -16.43
CA GLN A 257 -49.96 -9.43 -15.03
C GLN A 257 -48.56 -10.02 -14.87
N LEU A 258 -48.29 -11.17 -15.49
CA LEU A 258 -46.97 -11.81 -15.45
C LEU A 258 -45.90 -10.92 -16.09
N SER A 259 -46.22 -10.25 -17.21
CA SER A 259 -45.29 -9.33 -17.86
C SER A 259 -44.92 -8.14 -16.96
N LEU A 260 -45.90 -7.60 -16.23
CA LEU A 260 -45.67 -6.54 -15.26
C LEU A 260 -44.84 -7.03 -14.08
N GLN A 261 -45.21 -8.18 -13.50
CA GLN A 261 -44.50 -8.77 -12.37
C GLN A 261 -43.02 -9.03 -12.69
N MET A 262 -42.72 -9.59 -13.87
CA MET A 262 -41.34 -9.79 -14.31
C MET A 262 -40.56 -8.48 -14.43
N LEU A 263 -41.19 -7.41 -14.95
CA LEU A 263 -40.55 -6.11 -15.09
C LEU A 263 -40.30 -5.45 -13.72
N GLU A 264 -41.25 -5.53 -12.79
CA GLU A 264 -41.11 -5.04 -11.42
C GLU A 264 -40.01 -5.81 -10.67
N GLU A 265 -39.94 -7.14 -10.82
CA GLU A 265 -38.88 -7.96 -10.24
C GLU A 265 -37.50 -7.63 -10.84
N GLN A 266 -37.42 -7.45 -12.16
CA GLN A 266 -36.20 -6.99 -12.84
C GLN A 266 -35.77 -5.62 -12.31
N PHE A 267 -36.70 -4.67 -12.19
CA PHE A 267 -36.40 -3.35 -11.65
C PHE A 267 -35.91 -3.41 -10.20
N ALA A 268 -36.58 -4.17 -9.33
CA ALA A 268 -36.19 -4.34 -7.94
C ALA A 268 -34.79 -4.96 -7.83
N THR A 269 -34.51 -6.02 -8.61
CA THR A 269 -33.21 -6.69 -8.62
C THR A 269 -32.11 -5.77 -9.14
N THR A 270 -32.33 -5.10 -10.28
CA THR A 270 -31.35 -4.16 -10.85
C THR A 270 -31.10 -2.99 -9.90
N LYS A 271 -32.13 -2.45 -9.26
CA LYS A 271 -32.01 -1.37 -8.27
C LYS A 271 -31.16 -1.80 -7.08
N VAL A 272 -31.43 -2.97 -6.50
CA VAL A 272 -30.66 -3.50 -5.36
C VAL A 272 -29.20 -3.72 -5.74
N THR A 273 -28.93 -4.34 -6.89
CA THR A 273 -27.56 -4.53 -7.39
C THR A 273 -26.84 -3.20 -7.57
N LYS A 274 -27.50 -2.20 -8.16
CA LYS A 274 -26.88 -0.89 -8.40
C LYS A 274 -26.61 -0.12 -7.12
N ILE A 275 -27.50 -0.21 -6.14
CA ILE A 275 -27.30 0.34 -4.80
C ILE A 275 -26.06 -0.32 -4.16
N ALA A 276 -25.99 -1.66 -4.17
CA ALA A 276 -24.87 -2.38 -3.59
C ALA A 276 -23.53 -2.04 -4.27
N GLU A 277 -23.49 -2.00 -5.61
CA GLU A 277 -22.30 -1.58 -6.36
C GLU A 277 -21.85 -0.16 -6.01
N THR A 278 -22.79 0.77 -5.88
CA THR A 278 -22.49 2.18 -5.56
C THR A 278 -22.02 2.32 -4.11
N GLU A 279 -22.64 1.60 -3.18
CA GLU A 279 -22.19 1.55 -1.78
C GLU A 279 -20.77 0.98 -1.67
N ASP A 280 -20.46 -0.11 -2.39
CA ASP A 280 -19.12 -0.69 -2.44
C ASP A 280 -18.09 0.28 -3.03
N LYS A 281 -18.44 1.02 -4.10
CA LYS A 281 -17.57 2.07 -4.65
C LYS A 281 -17.29 3.15 -3.61
N ILE A 282 -18.31 3.62 -2.89
CA ILE A 282 -18.16 4.62 -1.82
C ILE A 282 -17.24 4.09 -0.73
N ILE A 283 -17.44 2.86 -0.26
CA ILE A 283 -16.61 2.26 0.80
C ILE A 283 -15.15 2.16 0.34
N LYS A 284 -14.90 1.73 -0.91
CA LYS A 284 -13.55 1.65 -1.47
C LYS A 284 -12.87 3.01 -1.48
N LEU A 285 -13.53 4.04 -2.01
CA LEU A 285 -12.98 5.40 -2.05
C LEU A 285 -12.82 6.01 -0.65
N GLN A 286 -13.72 5.70 0.29
CA GLN A 286 -13.57 6.14 1.69
C GLN A 286 -12.36 5.50 2.36
N ASN A 287 -12.12 4.21 2.14
CA ASN A 287 -10.94 3.51 2.65
C ASN A 287 -9.65 4.02 2.01
N GLU A 288 -9.69 4.29 0.71
CA GLU A 288 -8.59 4.92 -0.03
C GLU A 288 -8.29 6.30 0.55
N LEU A 289 -9.31 7.16 0.68
CA LEU A 289 -9.19 8.49 1.29
C LEU A 289 -8.63 8.41 2.71
N PHE A 290 -9.14 7.49 3.55
CA PHE A 290 -8.63 7.32 4.91
C PHE A 290 -7.14 6.94 4.91
N SER A 291 -6.76 5.93 4.13
CA SER A 291 -5.40 5.38 4.09
C SER A 291 -4.39 6.34 3.46
N SER A 292 -4.82 7.20 2.54
CA SER A 292 -3.99 8.20 1.86
C SER A 292 -4.00 9.57 2.53
N SER A 293 -5.01 9.87 3.36
CA SER A 293 -5.08 11.13 4.11
C SER A 293 -4.14 11.18 5.32
N GLU A 294 -3.75 10.03 5.86
CA GLU A 294 -2.87 9.95 7.03
C GLU A 294 -1.50 9.41 6.63
N ILE A 295 -0.48 10.25 6.76
CA ILE A 295 0.91 9.84 6.58
C ILE A 295 1.41 9.34 7.92
N VAL A 296 1.77 8.06 7.98
CA VAL A 296 2.25 7.39 9.19
C VAL A 296 3.73 7.03 9.11
N ALA A 297 4.39 7.00 10.26
CA ALA A 297 5.76 6.51 10.35
C ALA A 297 5.80 5.00 10.08
N GLN A 298 6.61 4.55 9.13
CA GLN A 298 6.73 3.11 8.80
C GLN A 298 7.71 2.37 9.73
N VAL A 299 8.53 3.11 10.46
CA VAL A 299 9.58 2.64 11.37
C VAL A 299 9.57 3.49 12.65
N ASP A 300 10.02 2.90 13.76
CA ASP A 300 10.33 3.66 14.97
C ASP A 300 11.60 4.48 14.72
N GLY A 301 11.60 5.75 15.11
CA GLY A 301 12.75 6.62 14.87
C GLY A 301 12.57 8.06 15.32
N ARG A 302 13.61 8.86 15.08
CA ARG A 302 13.64 10.28 15.39
C ARG A 302 13.58 11.11 14.12
N VAL A 303 12.78 12.18 14.11
CA VAL A 303 12.64 13.08 12.97
C VAL A 303 13.93 13.88 12.79
N VAL A 304 14.62 13.68 11.68
CA VAL A 304 15.86 14.40 11.31
C VAL A 304 15.54 15.65 10.51
N GLU A 305 14.61 15.53 9.56
CA GLU A 305 14.28 16.61 8.64
C GLU A 305 12.79 16.56 8.26
N VAL A 306 12.20 17.75 8.14
CA VAL A 306 10.84 17.96 7.62
C VAL A 306 10.97 18.75 6.31
N MET A 307 10.64 18.12 5.18
CA MET A 307 10.83 18.66 3.83
C MET A 307 9.59 19.35 3.26
N VAL A 308 8.50 19.41 4.03
CA VAL A 308 7.21 19.97 3.60
C VAL A 308 6.63 20.91 4.63
N ASN A 309 5.82 21.85 4.16
CA ASN A 309 5.08 22.79 4.97
C ASN A 309 3.57 22.61 4.78
N LYS A 310 2.80 23.13 5.75
CA LYS A 310 1.35 23.20 5.63
C LYS A 310 0.96 24.04 4.40
N GLY A 311 0.09 23.49 3.57
CA GLY A 311 -0.36 24.10 2.33
C GLY A 311 0.41 23.68 1.08
N ASP A 312 1.54 23.00 1.23
CA ASP A 312 2.31 22.46 0.10
C ASP A 312 1.54 21.35 -0.62
N ILE A 313 1.76 21.21 -1.92
CA ILE A 313 1.18 20.15 -2.73
C ILE A 313 2.19 19.01 -2.83
N ALA A 314 1.85 17.86 -2.26
CA ALA A 314 2.63 16.64 -2.34
C ALA A 314 2.25 15.85 -3.60
N GLN A 315 3.28 15.29 -4.26
CA GLN A 315 3.12 14.38 -5.39
C GLN A 315 3.50 12.96 -4.97
N PRO A 316 2.98 11.92 -5.65
CA PRO A 316 3.38 10.55 -5.38
C PRO A 316 4.89 10.37 -5.50
N GLY A 317 5.51 9.78 -4.48
CA GLY A 317 6.95 9.58 -4.39
C GLY A 317 7.74 10.77 -3.83
N ALA A 318 7.09 11.90 -3.53
CA ALA A 318 7.74 13.02 -2.84
C ALA A 318 8.19 12.60 -1.45
N ARG A 319 9.43 12.96 -1.08
CA ARG A 319 9.97 12.76 0.27
C ARG A 319 9.46 13.87 1.17
N LEU A 320 8.82 13.49 2.27
CA LEU A 320 8.17 14.45 3.18
C LEU A 320 8.95 14.60 4.49
N PHE A 321 9.43 13.48 5.01
CA PHE A 321 10.16 13.42 6.28
C PHE A 321 11.37 12.51 6.14
N SER A 322 12.45 12.86 6.83
CA SER A 322 13.58 11.96 7.04
C SER A 322 13.64 11.53 8.50
N LEU A 323 13.65 10.23 8.74
CA LEU A 323 13.71 9.61 10.06
C LEU A 323 15.04 8.88 10.26
N GLU A 324 15.65 9.06 11.41
CA GLU A 324 16.71 8.18 11.89
C GLU A 324 16.08 7.03 12.67
N ARG A 325 16.33 5.78 12.27
CA ARG A 325 15.71 4.62 12.93
C ARG A 325 16.25 4.46 14.35
N GLU A 326 15.37 4.13 15.27
CA GLU A 326 15.70 3.84 16.68
C GLU A 326 15.08 2.50 17.11
N GLY A 327 15.73 1.80 18.05
CA GLY A 327 15.24 0.55 18.62
C GLY A 327 16.35 -0.43 19.00
N SER A 328 16.00 -1.50 19.70
CA SER A 328 16.95 -2.51 20.18
C SER A 328 17.70 -3.27 19.07
N THR A 329 17.14 -3.25 17.86
CA THR A 329 17.72 -3.89 16.66
C THR A 329 18.69 -2.98 15.94
N ILE A 330 18.70 -1.68 16.26
CA ILE A 330 19.58 -0.69 15.64
C ILE A 330 20.87 -0.63 16.45
N LYS A 331 21.98 -0.92 15.78
CA LYS A 331 23.33 -0.83 16.35
C LYS A 331 24.03 0.39 15.78
N GLN A 332 24.91 0.98 16.57
CA GLN A 332 25.80 2.04 16.07
C GLN A 332 27.01 1.38 15.41
N GLU A 333 27.25 1.73 14.16
CA GLU A 333 28.39 1.27 13.38
C GLU A 333 29.17 2.48 12.84
N ALA A 334 30.46 2.28 12.53
CA ALA A 334 31.22 3.25 11.79
C ALA A 334 31.26 2.84 10.32
N VAL A 335 30.73 3.69 9.46
CA VAL A 335 30.83 3.54 8.00
C VAL A 335 32.02 4.35 7.54
N LEU A 336 33.06 3.66 7.09
CA LEU A 336 34.34 4.23 6.70
C LEU A 336 34.55 4.05 5.20
N TYR A 337 35.03 5.09 4.54
CA TYR A 337 35.41 5.07 3.14
C TYR A 337 36.93 4.97 3.05
N VAL A 338 37.41 3.88 2.46
CA VAL A 338 38.83 3.58 2.29
C VAL A 338 39.20 3.57 0.81
N PRO A 339 40.42 4.01 0.42
CA PRO A 339 40.85 3.96 -0.96
C PRO A 339 40.77 2.54 -1.53
N ALA A 340 40.25 2.38 -2.75
CA ALA A 340 40.01 1.05 -3.34
C ALA A 340 41.29 0.21 -3.51
N GLU A 341 42.45 0.83 -3.65
CA GLU A 341 43.75 0.14 -3.74
C GLU A 341 44.09 -0.62 -2.45
N GLU A 342 43.80 -0.01 -1.30
CA GLU A 342 44.11 -0.58 0.01
C GLU A 342 42.95 -1.37 0.60
N GLY A 343 41.71 -0.94 0.34
CA GLY A 343 40.49 -1.53 0.89
C GLY A 343 40.28 -3.00 0.49
N LYS A 344 40.77 -3.44 -0.69
CA LYS A 344 40.72 -4.85 -1.12
C LYS A 344 41.50 -5.80 -0.22
N ARG A 345 42.42 -5.29 0.61
CA ARG A 345 43.22 -6.09 1.55
C ARG A 345 42.53 -6.27 2.90
N ILE A 346 41.43 -5.54 3.13
CA ILE A 346 40.65 -5.60 4.36
C ILE A 346 39.68 -6.78 4.26
N LEU A 347 39.63 -7.60 5.30
CA LEU A 347 38.69 -8.71 5.41
C LEU A 347 37.78 -8.53 6.63
N PRO A 348 36.55 -9.06 6.59
CA PRO A 348 35.69 -9.14 7.76
C PRO A 348 36.40 -9.79 8.95
N GLY A 349 36.17 -9.25 10.14
CA GLY A 349 36.75 -9.69 11.42
C GLY A 349 38.04 -8.97 11.83
N MET A 350 38.65 -8.16 10.95
CA MET A 350 39.83 -7.37 11.29
C MET A 350 39.53 -6.31 12.35
N GLU A 351 40.53 -6.00 13.19
CA GLU A 351 40.44 -4.98 14.22
C GLU A 351 40.52 -3.57 13.61
N ALA A 352 39.54 -2.75 13.93
CA ALA A 352 39.42 -1.37 13.49
C ALA A 352 39.47 -0.43 14.69
N LEU A 353 40.23 0.65 14.54
CA LEU A 353 40.37 1.71 15.53
C LEU A 353 39.70 2.96 14.97
N ILE A 354 38.66 3.43 15.63
CA ILE A 354 37.85 4.57 15.19
C ILE A 354 38.13 5.76 16.10
N SER A 355 38.35 6.94 15.52
CA SER A 355 38.61 8.20 16.22
C SER A 355 37.56 9.22 15.82
N PRO A 356 36.57 9.53 16.69
CA PRO A 356 35.63 10.60 16.45
C PRO A 356 36.34 11.96 16.38
N SER A 357 35.93 12.82 15.46
CA SER A 357 36.45 14.19 15.32
C SER A 357 36.11 15.11 16.50
N THR A 358 35.07 14.77 17.26
CA THR A 358 34.61 15.50 18.45
C THR A 358 35.46 15.24 19.70
N VAL A 359 36.43 14.32 19.62
CA VAL A 359 37.24 13.85 20.75
C VAL A 359 38.72 13.87 20.37
N LYS A 360 39.59 14.32 21.28
CA LYS A 360 41.04 14.31 21.05
C LYS A 360 41.59 12.90 21.25
N LYS A 361 42.11 12.30 20.18
CA LYS A 361 42.70 10.96 20.19
C LYS A 361 43.91 10.83 21.13
N GLU A 362 44.62 11.92 21.40
CA GLU A 362 45.76 11.94 22.32
C GLU A 362 45.35 11.74 23.79
N GLU A 363 44.11 12.09 24.13
CA GLU A 363 43.60 12.05 25.51
C GLU A 363 42.80 10.77 25.77
N TYR A 364 41.92 10.39 24.85
CA TYR A 364 40.97 9.28 25.05
C TYR A 364 41.27 8.04 24.18
N GLY A 365 42.23 8.14 23.25
CA GLY A 365 42.58 7.04 22.36
C GLY A 365 41.53 6.78 21.28
N PHE A 366 41.29 5.51 20.98
CA PHE A 366 40.42 5.07 19.89
C PHE A 366 39.26 4.22 20.42
N ILE A 367 38.13 4.28 19.73
CA ILE A 367 37.02 3.34 19.86
C ILE A 367 37.42 2.02 19.18
N LEU A 368 37.20 0.91 19.87
CA LEU A 368 37.49 -0.43 19.38
C LEU A 368 36.29 -0.98 18.58
N GLY A 369 36.55 -1.41 17.35
CA GLY A 369 35.55 -2.04 16.48
C GLY A 369 36.10 -3.23 15.70
N ARG A 370 35.20 -3.96 15.04
CA ARG A 370 35.57 -5.03 14.10
C ARG A 370 34.91 -4.79 12.76
N VAL A 371 35.68 -5.00 11.69
CA VAL A 371 35.15 -4.92 10.33
C VAL A 371 34.08 -6.00 10.14
N THR A 372 32.88 -5.61 9.76
CA THR A 372 31.78 -6.54 9.46
C THR A 372 31.70 -6.84 7.98
N SER A 373 31.81 -5.80 7.14
CA SER A 373 31.78 -5.93 5.68
C SER A 373 32.62 -4.84 5.02
N VAL A 374 33.08 -5.14 3.80
CA VAL A 374 33.72 -4.18 2.89
C VAL A 374 33.05 -4.39 1.54
N SER A 375 32.60 -3.30 0.91
CA SER A 375 31.98 -3.34 -0.40
C SER A 375 32.97 -3.83 -1.46
N GLU A 376 32.49 -4.68 -2.37
CA GLU A 376 33.28 -5.16 -3.52
C GLU A 376 33.47 -4.07 -4.58
N TYR A 377 32.58 -3.08 -4.61
CA TYR A 377 32.55 -1.99 -5.58
C TYR A 377 32.70 -0.64 -4.88
N PRO A 378 33.39 0.34 -5.49
CA PRO A 378 33.46 1.69 -4.97
C PRO A 378 32.06 2.28 -4.75
N ALA A 379 31.87 2.97 -3.63
CA ALA A 379 30.58 3.59 -3.29
C ALA A 379 30.21 4.68 -4.30
N ALA A 380 28.96 4.69 -4.76
CA ALA A 380 28.44 5.77 -5.58
C ALA A 380 28.08 6.98 -4.71
N SER A 381 28.13 8.20 -5.26
CA SER A 381 27.76 9.41 -4.51
C SER A 381 26.35 9.36 -3.91
N GLN A 382 25.43 8.63 -4.56
CA GLN A 382 24.06 8.44 -4.08
C GLN A 382 23.97 7.52 -2.85
N ASP A 383 24.82 6.48 -2.77
CA ASP A 383 24.88 5.57 -1.62
C ASP A 383 25.44 6.31 -0.40
N ILE A 384 26.49 7.09 -0.62
CA ILE A 384 27.08 7.99 0.39
C ILE A 384 26.01 8.99 0.87
N MET A 385 25.21 9.57 -0.02
CA MET A 385 24.12 10.48 0.34
C MET A 385 23.01 9.79 1.16
N HIS A 386 22.68 8.54 0.85
CA HIS A 386 21.70 7.77 1.60
C HIS A 386 22.16 7.47 3.03
N THR A 387 23.45 7.21 3.23
CA THR A 387 24.00 6.91 4.55
C THR A 387 24.26 8.17 5.38
N LEU A 388 24.75 9.25 4.76
CA LEU A 388 25.17 10.46 5.47
C LEU A 388 24.11 11.58 5.52
N GLY A 389 23.16 11.61 4.59
CA GLY A 389 22.11 12.64 4.51
C GLY A 389 22.61 14.08 4.27
N ASN A 390 23.91 14.28 3.98
CA ASN A 390 24.50 15.62 3.84
C ASN A 390 25.42 15.72 2.62
N GLU A 391 25.04 16.58 1.66
CA GLU A 391 25.74 16.78 0.39
C GLU A 391 27.18 17.31 0.54
N GLY A 392 27.43 18.15 1.56
CA GLY A 392 28.78 18.66 1.86
C GLY A 392 29.74 17.56 2.32
N LEU A 393 29.24 16.59 3.09
CA LEU A 393 30.02 15.42 3.49
C LEU A 393 30.27 14.47 2.32
N VAL A 394 29.27 14.27 1.47
CA VAL A 394 29.40 13.46 0.24
C VAL A 394 30.52 14.01 -0.64
N THR A 395 30.59 15.32 -0.84
CA THR A 395 31.62 15.95 -1.70
C THR A 395 33.03 15.73 -1.15
N LYS A 396 33.20 15.79 0.17
CA LYS A 396 34.49 15.57 0.85
C LYS A 396 34.95 14.11 0.78
N LEU A 397 34.02 13.16 0.92
CA LEU A 397 34.31 11.72 0.93
C LEU A 397 34.43 11.15 -0.49
N ALA A 398 33.55 11.55 -1.41
CA ALA A 398 33.60 11.15 -2.82
C ALA A 398 34.76 11.81 -3.60
N GLY A 399 35.25 12.97 -3.15
CA GLY A 399 36.35 13.71 -3.77
C GLY A 399 37.72 13.01 -3.70
N GLN A 400 37.88 11.93 -2.92
CA GLN A 400 39.14 11.19 -2.78
C GLN A 400 39.34 10.08 -3.81
N GLY A 401 38.47 9.99 -4.84
CA GLY A 401 38.51 8.95 -5.85
C GLY A 401 37.71 7.70 -5.45
N ALA A 402 37.92 6.60 -6.16
CA ALA A 402 37.19 5.36 -5.92
C ALA A 402 37.45 4.84 -4.49
N SER A 403 36.48 5.01 -3.61
CA SER A 403 36.54 4.59 -2.21
C SER A 403 35.57 3.45 -1.96
N LEU A 404 36.04 2.39 -1.30
CA LEU A 404 35.22 1.26 -0.88
C LEU A 404 34.56 1.60 0.45
N GLU A 405 33.26 1.34 0.54
CA GLU A 405 32.50 1.45 1.78
C GLU A 405 32.84 0.26 2.69
N MET A 406 33.15 0.54 3.95
CA MET A 406 33.48 -0.47 4.95
C MET A 406 32.65 -0.22 6.21
N HIS A 407 31.96 -1.26 6.65
CA HIS A 407 31.20 -1.25 7.89
C HIS A 407 32.04 -1.82 9.03
N VAL A 408 32.01 -1.13 10.16
CA VAL A 408 32.71 -1.53 11.37
C VAL A 408 31.72 -1.53 12.53
N ASP A 409 31.48 -2.71 13.09
CA ASP A 409 30.68 -2.87 14.31
C ASP A 409 31.48 -2.33 15.50
N ILE A 410 30.90 -1.36 16.20
CA ILE A 410 31.52 -0.71 17.35
C ILE A 410 31.28 -1.56 18.59
N THR A 411 32.33 -1.83 19.35
CA THR A 411 32.18 -2.58 20.60
C THR A 411 31.55 -1.69 21.67
N VAL A 412 30.38 -2.07 22.16
CA VAL A 412 29.65 -1.35 23.22
C VAL A 412 30.28 -1.62 24.58
N ASP A 413 30.35 -0.59 25.42
CA ASP A 413 30.78 -0.67 26.82
C ASP A 413 29.94 0.28 27.69
N ASP A 414 28.96 -0.32 28.39
CA ASP A 414 28.00 0.39 29.25
C ASP A 414 28.65 1.07 30.46
N SER A 415 29.93 0.78 30.74
CA SER A 415 30.67 1.44 31.82
C SER A 415 31.16 2.85 31.46
N THR A 416 31.15 3.22 30.18
CA THR A 416 31.59 4.54 29.70
C THR A 416 30.40 5.46 29.42
N VAL A 417 30.57 6.77 29.63
CA VAL A 417 29.51 7.77 29.31
C VAL A 417 29.17 7.77 27.82
N SER A 418 30.17 7.48 26.97
CA SER A 418 29.99 7.33 25.53
C SER A 418 29.23 6.08 25.10
N GLY A 419 29.14 5.06 25.96
CA GLY A 419 28.54 3.75 25.63
C GLY A 419 29.42 2.84 24.76
N PHE A 420 30.70 3.17 24.56
CA PHE A 420 31.60 2.45 23.68
C PHE A 420 32.89 2.03 24.37
N LYS A 421 33.51 0.96 23.88
CA LYS A 421 34.79 0.49 24.39
C LYS A 421 35.93 1.30 23.79
N TRP A 422 36.68 1.97 24.65
CA TRP A 422 37.87 2.74 24.26
C TRP A 422 39.16 1.97 24.55
N THR A 423 40.24 2.35 23.88
CA THR A 423 41.59 1.93 24.27
C THR A 423 42.05 2.58 25.59
N SER A 424 41.44 3.70 25.98
CA SER A 424 41.61 4.33 27.30
C SER A 424 40.61 3.76 28.32
N THR A 425 40.93 3.86 29.61
CA THR A 425 40.18 3.24 30.70
C THR A 425 38.84 3.93 31.05
N GLY A 426 38.57 5.14 30.55
CA GLY A 426 37.38 5.91 30.94
C GLY A 426 36.52 6.44 29.79
N GLY A 427 37.04 6.49 28.57
CA GLY A 427 36.36 7.16 27.46
C GLY A 427 36.10 8.66 27.71
N PRO A 428 35.53 9.38 26.74
CA PRO A 428 35.20 10.78 26.88
C PRO A 428 33.91 10.97 27.72
N PRO A 429 33.76 12.11 28.44
CA PRO A 429 32.59 12.41 29.26
C PRO A 429 31.38 12.90 28.43
N GLN A 430 31.25 12.46 27.18
CA GLN A 430 30.17 12.87 26.27
C GLN A 430 29.69 11.67 25.44
N LYS A 431 28.40 11.69 25.08
CA LYS A 431 27.84 10.73 24.12
C LYS A 431 28.27 11.09 22.71
N ILE A 432 28.50 10.07 21.89
CA ILE A 432 28.81 10.23 20.47
C ILE A 432 27.53 9.99 19.69
N ASN A 433 27.06 11.01 18.99
CA ASN A 433 25.84 10.95 18.21
C ASN A 433 26.11 10.36 16.82
N SER A 434 25.07 9.78 16.22
CA SER A 434 25.06 9.47 14.79
C SER A 434 25.31 10.74 13.97
N GLY A 435 25.97 10.60 12.82
CA GLY A 435 26.45 11.73 12.01
C GLY A 435 27.82 12.29 12.45
N THR A 436 28.42 11.79 13.54
CA THR A 436 29.75 12.26 13.97
C THR A 436 30.82 11.77 12.99
N LEU A 437 31.54 12.71 12.37
CA LEU A 437 32.70 12.42 11.53
C LEU A 437 33.78 11.68 12.33
N CYS A 438 34.37 10.65 11.74
CA CYS A 438 35.43 9.87 12.35
C CYS A 438 36.52 9.48 11.34
N ASP A 439 37.73 9.33 11.87
CA ASP A 439 38.85 8.71 11.17
C ASP A 439 38.99 7.27 11.65
N GLY A 440 39.08 6.32 10.73
CA GLY A 440 39.24 4.91 11.03
C GLY A 440 40.57 4.38 10.54
N SER A 441 41.16 3.44 11.30
CA SER A 441 42.31 2.69 10.83
C SER A 441 42.13 1.19 11.08
N VAL A 442 42.33 0.37 10.05
CA VAL A 442 42.18 -1.09 10.14
C VAL A 442 43.54 -1.76 10.08
N THR A 443 43.80 -2.66 11.03
CA THR A 443 45.07 -3.40 11.07
C THR A 443 45.00 -4.63 10.16
N ILE A 444 45.59 -4.53 8.97
CA ILE A 444 45.51 -5.57 7.93
C ILE A 444 46.59 -6.67 8.07
N SER A 445 47.76 -6.33 8.63
CA SER A 445 48.80 -7.32 8.91
C SER A 445 49.76 -6.83 10.00
N LYS A 446 50.31 -7.77 10.77
CA LYS A 446 51.37 -7.52 11.76
C LYS A 446 52.66 -8.16 11.23
N GLN A 447 53.63 -7.35 10.82
CA GLN A 447 54.91 -7.84 10.28
C GLN A 447 56.04 -7.67 11.29
N ARG A 448 57.02 -8.59 11.27
CA ARG A 448 58.21 -8.49 12.11
C ARG A 448 59.22 -7.54 11.45
N PRO A 449 59.82 -6.58 12.17
CA PRO A 449 60.76 -5.63 11.57
C PRO A 449 61.90 -6.31 10.78
N ILE A 450 62.38 -7.47 11.24
CA ILE A 450 63.44 -8.22 10.55
C ILE A 450 63.04 -8.66 9.13
N SER A 451 61.75 -8.87 8.84
CA SER A 451 61.29 -9.26 7.50
C SER A 451 61.32 -8.12 6.49
N MET A 452 61.41 -6.85 6.92
CA MET A 452 61.65 -5.71 6.03
C MET A 452 63.14 -5.53 5.72
N VAL A 453 64.02 -5.85 6.68
CA VAL A 453 65.47 -5.64 6.56
C VAL A 453 66.17 -6.75 5.76
N ILE A 454 65.73 -8.01 5.89
CA ILE A 454 66.32 -9.14 5.14
C ILE A 454 66.24 -8.95 3.62
N PRO A 455 65.11 -8.53 3.01
CA PRO A 455 65.02 -8.28 1.57
C PRO A 455 65.89 -7.13 1.09
N THR A 456 66.01 -6.05 1.86
CA THR A 456 66.87 -4.91 1.51
C THR A 456 68.34 -5.26 1.64
N LEU A 457 68.71 -6.04 2.66
CA LEU A 457 70.06 -6.58 2.83
C LEU A 457 70.40 -7.55 1.70
N LYS A 458 69.44 -8.40 1.30
CA LYS A 458 69.58 -9.30 0.14
C LYS A 458 69.73 -8.52 -1.16
N ARG A 459 68.96 -7.44 -1.40
CA ARG A 459 69.14 -6.57 -2.56
C ARG A 459 70.50 -5.86 -2.56
N ALA A 460 70.99 -5.42 -1.39
CA ALA A 460 72.29 -4.77 -1.27
C ALA A 460 73.46 -5.76 -1.45
N LEU A 461 73.31 -7.00 -0.97
CA LEU A 461 74.32 -8.07 -1.09
C LEU A 461 74.25 -8.84 -2.42
N SER A 462 73.12 -8.80 -3.14
CA SER A 462 72.97 -9.36 -4.49
C SER A 462 73.40 -8.39 -5.61
N ILE A 463 74.02 -7.26 -5.26
CA ILE A 463 74.84 -6.47 -6.18
C ILE A 463 76.29 -6.96 -6.03
N TYR A 464 76.55 -8.17 -6.54
CA TYR A 464 77.85 -8.59 -7.06
C TYR A 464 77.64 -9.77 -8.01
#